data_AF-A0A419ECR5-F1
#
_entry.id   AF-A0A419ECR5-F1
#
_cell.length_a   1.000
_cell.length_b   1.000
_cell.length_c   1.000
_cell.angle_alpha   90.00
_cell.angle_beta   90.00
_cell.angle_gamma   90.00
#
_symmetry.space_group_name_H-M   'P 1'
#
loop_
_entity.id
_entity.type
_entity.pdbx_description
1 polymer ?
#
loop_
_entity_poly.entity_id
_entity_poly.type
_entity_poly.pdbx_seq_one_letter_code
_entity_poly.pdbx_strand_id
1 'polypeptide(L)'
;MELKQETGFIIEEGSFLQMGIIHPNSGLFQTSANLFLAQCDRPIAVIQRDNETKEFRWFSIEHVLKMIEEGSISDGYTMSAILRAKLKGKLFF
;
A
#
# COMPACT_ATOMS: atom_id res chain seq x y z
N MET A 1 -6.77 10.30 -5.23
CA MET A 1 -6.05 11.60 -5.23
C MET A 1 -4.62 11.40 -4.73
N GLU A 2 -4.42 10.91 -3.50
CA GLU A 2 -3.10 10.68 -2.89
C GLU A 2 -2.13 9.86 -3.76
N LEU A 3 -2.58 8.72 -4.31
CA LEU A 3 -1.74 7.87 -5.16
C LEU A 3 -1.03 8.67 -6.28
N LYS A 4 -1.75 9.55 -6.97
CA LYS A 4 -1.17 10.38 -8.05
C LYS A 4 -0.21 11.43 -7.51
N GLN A 5 -0.47 11.98 -6.32
CA GLN A 5 0.37 13.00 -5.69
C GLN A 5 1.68 12.40 -5.21
N GLU A 6 1.66 11.28 -4.48
CA GLU A 6 2.86 10.68 -3.88
C GLU A 6 3.71 9.89 -4.90
N THR A 7 3.06 9.21 -5.86
CA THR A 7 3.73 8.22 -6.73
C THR A 7 3.69 8.57 -8.21
N GLY A 8 2.84 9.53 -8.61
CA GLY A 8 2.59 9.85 -10.01
C GLY A 8 1.67 8.87 -10.75
N PHE A 9 1.27 7.75 -10.15
CA PHE A 9 0.38 6.78 -10.82
C PHE A 9 -1.03 7.35 -11.06
N ILE A 10 -1.57 7.03 -12.24
CA ILE A 10 -2.93 7.33 -12.62
C ILE A 10 -3.66 6.01 -12.79
N ILE A 11 -4.58 5.73 -11.88
CA ILE A 11 -5.45 4.55 -11.89
C ILE A 11 -6.89 5.04 -12.01
N GLU A 12 -7.66 4.41 -12.89
CA GLU A 12 -9.10 4.70 -13.03
C GLU A 12 -9.83 4.38 -11.72
N GLU A 13 -10.78 5.22 -11.33
CA GLU A 13 -11.45 5.11 -10.03
C GLU A 13 -12.15 3.75 -9.83
N GLY A 14 -12.73 3.18 -10.89
CA GLY A 14 -13.36 1.86 -10.86
C GLY A 14 -12.39 0.68 -10.76
N SER A 15 -11.09 0.91 -10.91
CA SER A 15 -10.04 -0.11 -10.89
C SER A 15 -9.43 -0.33 -9.51
N PHE A 16 -9.86 0.45 -8.51
CA PHE A 16 -9.49 0.22 -7.12
C PHE A 16 -10.36 -0.88 -6.50
N LEU A 17 -9.71 -1.91 -5.98
CA LEU A 17 -10.36 -2.92 -5.17
C LEU A 17 -10.34 -2.50 -3.69
N GLN A 18 -11.51 -2.37 -3.08
CA GLN A 18 -11.60 -2.06 -1.65
C GLN A 18 -11.19 -3.27 -0.80
N MET A 19 -10.23 -3.05 0.09
CA MET A 19 -9.64 -4.06 0.99
C MET A 19 -10.18 -3.98 2.42
N GLY A 20 -11.13 -3.06 2.66
CA GLY A 20 -11.82 -2.83 3.93
C GLY A 20 -11.24 -1.63 4.69
N ILE A 21 -11.60 -1.54 5.97
CA ILE A 21 -11.22 -0.43 6.85
C ILE A 21 -10.24 -0.92 7.91
N ILE A 22 -9.34 -0.05 8.37
CA ILE A 22 -8.53 -0.28 9.56
C ILE A 22 -8.68 0.87 10.55
N HIS A 23 -8.58 0.51 11.83
CA HIS A 23 -8.57 1.42 12.96
C HIS A 23 -7.24 1.22 13.69
N PRO A 24 -6.22 2.04 13.40
CA PRO A 24 -4.86 1.82 13.92
C PRO A 24 -4.79 1.87 15.46
N ASN A 25 -5.72 2.56 16.10
CA ASN A 25 -5.81 2.67 17.55
C ASN A 25 -7.26 2.94 17.95
N SER A 26 -8.07 1.88 18.02
CA SER A 26 -9.50 1.95 18.33
C SER A 26 -9.81 2.34 19.79
N GLY A 27 -8.81 2.32 20.68
CA GLY A 27 -8.98 2.65 22.09
C GLY A 27 -8.82 4.14 22.41
N LEU A 28 -8.04 4.87 21.61
CA LEU A 28 -7.71 6.28 21.86
C LEU A 28 -8.10 7.21 20.72
N PHE A 29 -8.13 6.72 19.49
CA PHE A 29 -8.40 7.53 18.31
C PHE A 29 -9.60 6.98 17.53
N GLN A 30 -10.51 7.86 17.13
CA GLN A 30 -11.60 7.50 16.20
C GLN A 30 -11.15 7.47 14.74
N THR A 31 -9.85 7.56 14.49
CA THR A 31 -9.27 7.55 13.15
C THR A 31 -9.47 6.19 12.49
N SER A 32 -9.83 6.22 11.21
CA SER A 32 -9.93 5.03 10.37
C SER A 32 -9.34 5.32 9.00
N ALA A 33 -8.75 4.31 8.36
CA ALA A 33 -8.35 4.41 6.96
C ALA A 33 -9.01 3.31 6.13
N ASN A 34 -9.49 3.72 4.95
CA ASN A 34 -9.92 2.80 3.91
C ASN A 34 -8.68 2.27 3.19
N LEU A 35 -8.57 0.95 3.11
CA LEU A 35 -7.51 0.28 2.36
C LEU A 35 -8.02 -0.04 0.95
N PHE A 36 -7.16 0.22 -0.04
CA PHE A 36 -7.43 -0.06 -1.45
C PHE A 36 -6.25 -0.81 -2.07
N LEU A 37 -6.55 -1.60 -3.10
CA LEU A 37 -5.56 -2.25 -3.95
C LEU A 37 -5.81 -1.84 -5.40
N ALA A 38 -4.75 -1.49 -6.12
CA ALA A 38 -4.80 -1.23 -7.54
C ALA A 38 -3.70 -2.02 -8.25
N GLN A 39 -4.00 -2.52 -9.44
CA GLN A 39 -2.99 -3.06 -10.32
C GLN A 39 -2.40 -1.91 -11.15
N CYS A 40 -1.09 -1.83 -11.22
CA CYS A 40 -0.38 -0.86 -12.04
C CYS A 40 0.77 -1.53 -12.78
N ASP A 41 1.05 -1.06 -13.98
CA ASP A 41 2.27 -1.43 -14.67
C ASP A 41 3.47 -0.78 -14.01
N ARG A 42 4.58 -1.50 -13.98
CA ARG A 42 5.84 -0.94 -13.48
C ARG A 42 6.22 0.25 -14.35
N PRO A 43 6.34 1.47 -13.79
CA PRO A 43 6.58 2.65 -14.55
C PRO A 43 8.03 2.62 -15.04
N ILE A 44 8.23 3.11 -16.25
CA ILE A 44 9.54 3.20 -16.89
C ILE A 44 10.44 4.22 -16.16
N ALA A 45 9.84 5.16 -15.42
CA ALA A 45 10.53 6.13 -14.58
C ALA A 45 9.78 6.36 -13.25
N VAL A 46 10.53 6.52 -12.16
CA VAL A 46 9.98 6.94 -10.86
C VAL A 46 9.69 8.44 -10.97
N ILE A 47 8.41 8.81 -10.91
CA ILE A 47 8.01 10.21 -10.86
C ILE A 47 7.90 10.58 -9.38
N GLN A 48 8.95 11.17 -8.81
CA GLN A 48 8.86 11.80 -7.49
C GLN A 48 7.84 12.94 -7.55
N ARG A 49 6.81 12.90 -6.70
CA ARG A 49 5.89 14.03 -6.53
C ARG A 49 5.52 14.18 -5.05
N ASP A 50 5.45 15.46 -4.67
CA ASP A 50 5.55 16.06 -3.33
C ASP A 50 6.90 15.92 -2.61
N ASN A 51 7.12 16.76 -1.59
CA ASN A 51 8.34 16.78 -0.75
C ASN A 51 8.23 15.81 0.44
N GLU A 52 7.13 15.05 0.55
CA GLU A 52 6.86 14.13 1.65
C GLU A 52 7.40 12.73 1.31
N THR A 53 7.30 12.34 0.03
CA THR A 53 7.79 11.04 -0.47
C THR A 53 9.27 11.10 -0.88
N LYS A 54 10.15 10.46 -0.11
CA LYS A 54 11.61 10.49 -0.36
C LYS A 54 12.07 9.51 -1.43
N GLU A 55 11.49 8.31 -1.48
CA GLU A 55 11.92 7.25 -2.39
C GLU A 55 10.79 6.31 -2.78
N PHE A 56 10.91 5.72 -3.97
CA PHE A 56 10.04 4.64 -4.43
C PHE A 56 10.89 3.39 -4.69
N ARG A 57 10.45 2.25 -4.15
CA ARG A 57 11.14 0.97 -4.33
C ARG A 57 10.15 -0.13 -4.71
N TRP A 58 10.60 -1.01 -5.60
CA TRP A 58 9.86 -2.22 -5.99
C TRP A 58 10.44 -3.42 -5.26
N PHE A 59 9.56 -4.26 -4.72
CA PHE A 59 9.92 -5.48 -4.01
C PHE A 59 9.10 -6.64 -4.55
N SER A 60 9.66 -7.87 -4.49
CA SER A 60 8.83 -9.05 -4.66
C SER A 60 7.95 -9.24 -3.43
N ILE A 61 6.85 -9.98 -3.60
CA ILE A 61 5.92 -10.23 -2.49
C ILE A 61 6.60 -10.99 -1.35
N GLU A 62 7.45 -11.97 -1.65
CA GLU A 62 8.24 -12.71 -0.65
C GLU A 62 9.15 -11.78 0.14
N HIS A 63 9.80 -10.84 -0.54
CA HIS A 63 10.68 -9.90 0.14
C HIS A 63 9.89 -8.98 1.07
N VAL A 64 8.73 -8.45 0.64
CA VAL A 64 7.89 -7.62 1.51
C VAL A 64 7.41 -8.42 2.73
N LEU A 65 7.01 -9.68 2.55
CA LEU A 65 6.57 -10.52 3.66
C LEU A 65 7.70 -10.80 4.66
N LYS A 66 8.91 -11.02 4.17
CA LYS A 66 10.09 -11.16 5.01
C LYS A 66 10.40 -9.87 5.77
N MET A 67 10.27 -8.71 5.12
CA MET A 67 10.43 -7.41 5.78
C MET A 67 9.41 -7.18 6.89
N ILE A 68 8.16 -7.66 6.72
CA ILE A 68 7.14 -7.63 7.79
C ILE A 68 7.52 -8.57 8.93
N GLU A 69 7.93 -9.80 8.61
CA GLU A 69 8.34 -10.81 9.60
C GLU A 69 9.52 -10.33 10.46
N GLU A 70 10.53 -9.73 9.82
CA GLU A 70 11.74 -9.22 10.50
C GLU A 70 11.52 -7.85 11.17
N GLY A 71 10.34 -7.25 11.02
CA GLY A 71 10.00 -5.95 11.60
C GLY A 71 10.61 -4.73 10.89
N SER A 72 11.24 -4.93 9.72
CA SER A 72 11.67 -3.81 8.84
C SER A 72 10.48 -3.02 8.29
N ILE A 73 9.32 -3.66 8.15
CA ILE A 73 8.02 -3.01 7.96
C ILE A 73 7.18 -3.29 9.20
N SER A 74 6.99 -2.27 10.03
CA SER A 74 6.20 -2.33 11.28
C SER A 74 5.02 -1.35 11.29
N ASP A 75 4.79 -0.63 10.20
CA ASP A 75 3.66 0.29 10.06
C ASP A 75 2.34 -0.48 9.91
N GLY A 76 1.37 -0.19 10.78
CA GLY A 76 0.11 -0.91 10.86
C GLY A 76 -0.76 -0.78 9.61
N TYR A 77 -0.68 0.34 8.89
CA TYR A 77 -1.41 0.52 7.62
C TYR A 77 -0.83 -0.37 6.53
N THR A 78 0.50 -0.31 6.36
CA THR A 78 1.24 -1.08 5.36
C THR A 78 1.09 -2.58 5.57
N MET A 79 1.30 -3.07 6.79
CA MET A 79 1.13 -4.49 7.12
C MET A 79 -0.30 -4.96 6.82
N SER A 80 -1.30 -4.17 7.21
CA SER A 80 -2.70 -4.53 6.97
C SER A 80 -3.04 -4.60 5.48
N ALA A 81 -2.55 -3.66 4.67
CA ALA A 81 -2.76 -3.65 3.23
C ALA A 81 -2.18 -4.90 2.56
N ILE A 82 -0.90 -5.21 2.85
CA ILE A 82 -0.19 -6.35 2.26
C ILE A 82 -0.82 -7.68 2.69
N LEU A 83 -1.05 -7.87 3.98
CA LEU A 83 -1.57 -9.14 4.51
C LEU A 83 -3.00 -9.40 4.04
N ARG A 84 -3.87 -8.38 3.98
CA ARG A 84 -5.23 -8.55 3.43
C ARG A 84 -5.20 -8.86 1.94
N ALA A 85 -4.31 -8.23 1.16
CA ALA A 85 -4.14 -8.53 -0.26
C ALA A 85 -3.67 -9.98 -0.48
N LYS A 86 -2.73 -10.46 0.33
CA LYS A 86 -2.29 -11.86 0.32
C LYS A 86 -3.44 -12.83 0.68
N LEU A 87 -4.15 -12.59 1.78
CA LEU A 87 -5.23 -13.46 2.23
C LEU A 87 -6.41 -13.53 1.24
N LYS A 88 -6.65 -12.47 0.47
CA LYS A 88 -7.65 -12.47 -0.60
C LYS A 88 -7.14 -13.07 -1.92
N GLY A 89 -5.92 -13.62 -1.95
CA GLY A 89 -5.32 -14.19 -3.15
C GLY A 89 -5.12 -13.17 -4.26
N LYS A 90 -4.84 -11.90 -3.92
CA LYS A 90 -4.62 -10.82 -4.88
C LYS A 90 -3.14 -10.51 -5.13
N LEU A 91 -2.25 -11.12 -4.35
CA LEU A 91 -0.81 -11.10 -4.54
C LEU A 91 -0.40 -12.47 -5.05
N PHE A 92 -0.11 -12.58 -6.34
CA PHE A 92 0.34 -13.82 -6.98
C PHE A 92 1.87 -13.83 -7.07
N PHE A 93 2.44 -15.05 -7.14
CA PHE A 93 3.86 -15.32 -7.33
C PHE A 93 4.17 -15.49 -8.83
#